data_AF-X0V525-F1
#
_entry.id   AF-X0V525-F1
#
_cell.length_a   1.000
_cell.length_b   1.000
_cell.length_c   1.000
_cell.angle_alpha   90.00
_cell.angle_beta   90.00
_cell.angle_gamma   90.00
#
_symmetry.space_group_name_H-M   'P 1'
#
loop_
_entity.id
_entity.type
_entity.pdbx_description
1 polymer ?
#
loop_
_entity_poly.entity_id
_entity_poly.type
_entity_poly.pdbx_seq_one_letter_code
_entity_poly.pdbx_strand_id
1 'polypeptide(L)'
;LRYDRIDSFWFTLLHELAHIVAGHEGIYLDNFDEQNGNGTEDEANRMAQDWLIDPGAFASFVRVTQPYFSRAKVFRFAQEMGRHPGIILGRLQHDGVVSYGNLRALLGKVKPYLEIWIDDPGPNVRQ
;
A
#
# COMPACT_ATOMS: atom_id res chain seq x y z
N LEU A 1 7.16 5.33 -8.16
CA LEU A 1 6.00 4.49 -7.75
C LEU A 1 5.99 3.22 -8.58
N ARG A 2 6.10 2.05 -7.93
CA ARG A 2 6.15 0.75 -8.60
C ARG A 2 4.86 0.41 -9.37
N TYR A 3 3.71 0.87 -8.87
CA TYR A 3 2.42 0.75 -9.55
C TYR A 3 1.57 2.01 -9.38
N ASP A 4 0.80 2.39 -10.41
CA ASP A 4 -0.22 3.45 -10.33
C ASP A 4 -1.49 2.93 -9.61
N ARG A 5 -1.35 2.65 -8.31
CA ARG A 5 -2.45 2.15 -7.47
C ARG A 5 -2.39 2.76 -6.07
N ILE A 6 -3.57 3.01 -5.52
CA ILE A 6 -3.78 3.60 -4.19
C ILE A 6 -3.15 2.78 -3.07
N ASP A 7 -3.22 1.46 -3.14
CA ASP A 7 -2.61 0.57 -2.15
C ASP A 7 -1.09 0.62 -2.20
N SER A 8 -0.52 0.52 -3.42
CA SER A 8 0.94 0.60 -3.60
C SER A 8 1.50 1.95 -3.18
N PHE A 9 0.80 3.05 -3.49
CA PHE A 9 1.22 4.40 -3.12
C PHE A 9 1.29 4.56 -1.59
N TRP A 10 0.20 4.27 -0.89
CA TRP A 10 0.13 4.46 0.56
C TRP A 10 1.05 3.50 1.30
N PHE A 11 1.21 2.27 0.82
CA PHE A 11 2.17 1.33 1.39
C PHE A 11 3.59 1.87 1.29
N THR A 12 4.04 2.25 0.09
CA THR A 12 5.39 2.81 -0.11
C THR A 12 5.61 4.04 0.77
N LEU A 13 4.70 5.01 0.76
CA LEU A 13 4.85 6.23 1.57
C LEU A 13 5.00 5.92 3.07
N LEU A 14 4.18 5.02 3.61
CA LEU A 14 4.23 4.67 5.02
C LEU A 14 5.44 3.80 5.36
N HIS A 15 5.93 2.99 4.41
CA HIS A 15 7.19 2.26 4.53
C HIS A 15 8.38 3.21 4.72
N GLU A 16 8.48 4.24 3.87
CA GLU A 16 9.53 5.26 4.01
C GLU A 16 9.44 6.00 5.35
N LEU A 17 8.22 6.34 5.78
CA LEU A 17 8.01 6.97 7.08
C LEU A 17 8.35 6.02 8.24
N ALA A 18 8.14 4.71 8.07
CA ALA A 18 8.51 3.72 9.07
C ALA A 18 10.03 3.65 9.25
N HIS A 19 10.81 3.71 8.17
CA HIS A 19 12.27 3.83 8.28
C HIS A 19 12.70 5.04 9.09
N ILE A 20 12.08 6.21 8.83
CA ILE A 20 12.38 7.44 9.56
C ILE A 20 12.05 7.30 11.04
N VAL A 21 10.87 6.78 11.38
CA VAL A 21 10.42 6.61 12.76
C VAL A 21 11.25 5.57 13.52
N ALA A 22 11.67 4.49 12.85
CA ALA A 22 12.53 3.46 13.42
C ALA A 22 13.99 3.90 13.57
N GLY A 23 14.37 5.07 13.03
CA GLY A 23 15.73 5.58 13.09
C GLY A 23 16.72 4.75 12.29
N HIS A 24 16.24 4.10 11.21
CA HIS A 24 17.13 3.45 10.26
C HIS A 24 18.09 4.51 9.65
N GLU A 25 19.26 4.09 9.15
CA GLU A 25 20.18 4.96 8.37
C GLU A 25 20.21 4.55 6.87
N GLY A 26 20.23 5.52 5.93
CA GLY A 26 20.30 5.27 4.47
C GLY A 26 19.38 6.15 3.59
N ILE A 27 19.59 6.14 2.27
CA ILE A 27 18.66 6.72 1.28
C ILE A 27 17.66 5.62 0.89
N TYR A 28 16.45 5.67 1.44
CA TYR A 28 15.45 4.62 1.25
C TYR A 28 14.74 4.65 -0.12
N LEU A 29 14.81 5.79 -0.82
CA LEU A 29 14.10 6.00 -2.07
C LEU A 29 14.74 5.33 -3.31
N ASP A 30 16.00 4.87 -3.23
CA ASP A 30 16.74 4.34 -4.39
C ASP A 30 16.80 2.80 -4.46
N ASN A 31 16.43 2.08 -3.39
CA ASN A 31 16.66 0.64 -3.29
C ASN A 31 15.37 -0.21 -3.34
N PHE A 32 14.46 0.07 -4.28
CA PHE A 32 13.30 -0.81 -4.54
C PHE A 32 13.70 -2.24 -4.99
N ASP A 33 14.93 -2.41 -5.49
CA ASP A 33 15.44 -3.67 -6.04
C ASP A 33 16.40 -4.42 -5.09
N GLU A 34 16.97 -3.73 -4.10
CA GLU A 34 17.78 -4.40 -3.07
C GLU A 34 16.88 -4.85 -1.92
N GLN A 35 16.24 -6.00 -2.11
CA GLN A 35 15.84 -6.87 -0.99
C GLN A 35 17.10 -7.35 -0.27
N ASN A 36 17.83 -6.45 0.39
CA ASN A 36 18.75 -6.86 1.42
C ASN A 36 17.85 -7.31 2.56
N GLY A 37 17.63 -8.62 2.68
CA GLY A 37 16.82 -9.24 3.74
C GLY A 37 17.45 -9.02 5.12
N ASN A 38 17.36 -7.81 5.60
CA ASN A 38 17.85 -7.34 6.90
C ASN A 38 16.64 -6.95 7.75
N GLY A 39 16.72 -7.14 9.07
CA GLY A 39 15.57 -6.97 9.96
C GLY A 39 14.96 -5.56 9.95
N THR A 40 15.68 -4.58 9.42
CA THR A 40 15.22 -3.20 9.20
C THR A 40 14.09 -3.11 8.17
N GLU A 41 14.18 -3.83 7.04
CA GLU A 41 13.11 -3.84 6.04
C GLU A 41 11.86 -4.55 6.57
N ASP A 42 12.03 -5.65 7.30
CA ASP A 42 10.92 -6.38 7.93
C ASP A 42 10.20 -5.52 8.98
N GLU A 43 10.97 -4.76 9.77
CA GLU A 43 10.40 -3.83 10.74
C GLU A 43 9.61 -2.70 10.07
N ALA A 44 10.18 -2.07 9.04
CA ALA A 44 9.51 -1.01 8.28
C ALA A 44 8.25 -1.52 7.58
N ASN A 45 8.31 -2.70 6.95
CA ASN A 45 7.17 -3.37 6.34
C ASN A 45 6.05 -3.59 7.36
N ARG A 46 6.38 -4.15 8.54
CA ARG A 46 5.40 -4.40 9.61
C ARG A 46 4.75 -3.10 10.10
N MET A 47 5.55 -2.07 10.36
CA MET A 47 5.03 -0.77 10.81
C MET A 47 4.09 -0.16 9.77
N ALA A 48 4.48 -0.14 8.49
CA ALA A 48 3.64 0.39 7.41
C ALA A 48 2.33 -0.40 7.28
N GLN A 49 2.39 -1.73 7.38
CA GLN A 49 1.23 -2.62 7.36
C GLN A 49 0.25 -2.30 8.50
N ASP A 50 0.75 -2.16 9.72
CA ASP A 50 -0.05 -1.93 10.93
C ASP A 50 -0.62 -0.50 10.98
N TRP A 51 0.10 0.49 10.45
CA TRP A 51 -0.40 1.87 10.32
C TRP A 51 -1.51 2.00 9.28
N LEU A 52 -1.44 1.24 8.19
CA LEU A 52 -2.49 1.23 7.17
C LEU A 52 -3.80 0.67 7.71
N ILE A 53 -3.73 -0.48 8.37
CA ILE A 53 -4.90 -1.23 8.82
C ILE A 53 -4.58 -1.84 10.19
N ASP A 54 -5.44 -1.60 11.17
CA ASP A 54 -5.32 -2.23 12.49
C ASP A 54 -5.24 -3.76 12.34
N PRO A 55 -4.19 -4.42 12.85
CA PRO A 55 -3.96 -5.84 12.62
C PRO A 55 -5.04 -6.72 13.26
N GLY A 56 -5.60 -6.31 14.40
CA GLY A 56 -6.66 -7.04 15.10
C GLY A 56 -8.00 -7.01 14.35
N ALA A 57 -8.37 -5.83 13.86
CA ALA A 57 -9.55 -5.62 13.03
C ALA A 57 -9.42 -6.36 11.70
N PHE A 58 -8.26 -6.27 11.03
CA PHE A 58 -8.01 -6.97 9.77
C PHE A 58 -8.08 -8.49 9.94
N ALA A 59 -7.40 -9.04 10.95
CA ALA A 59 -7.44 -10.48 11.22
C ALA A 59 -8.86 -10.97 11.53
N SER A 60 -9.64 -10.18 12.28
CA SER A 60 -11.04 -10.50 12.58
C SER A 60 -11.92 -10.45 11.32
N PHE A 61 -11.76 -9.42 10.48
CA PHE A 61 -12.45 -9.31 9.20
C PHE A 61 -12.15 -10.49 8.26
N VAL A 62 -10.88 -10.87 8.12
CA VAL A 62 -10.45 -12.01 7.32
C VAL A 62 -11.10 -13.30 7.83
N ARG A 63 -11.01 -13.55 9.14
CA ARG A 63 -11.57 -14.76 9.78
C ARG A 63 -13.07 -14.92 9.54
N VAL A 64 -13.85 -13.85 9.66
CA VAL A 64 -15.33 -13.92 9.48
C VAL A 64 -15.77 -13.89 8.02
N THR A 65 -14.88 -13.48 7.10
CA THR A 65 -15.23 -13.30 5.68
C THR A 65 -14.78 -14.46 4.80
N GLN A 66 -13.70 -15.15 5.15
CA GLN A 66 -13.19 -16.29 4.40
C GLN A 66 -14.28 -17.38 4.20
N PRO A 67 -14.23 -18.13 3.09
CA PRO A 67 -13.26 -17.99 1.98
C PRO A 67 -13.68 -16.95 0.93
N TYR A 68 -14.86 -16.34 1.04
CA TYR A 68 -15.44 -15.51 -0.03
C TYR A 68 -15.52 -14.02 0.32
N PHE A 69 -14.71 -13.23 -0.39
CA PHE A 69 -14.65 -11.79 -0.30
C PHE A 69 -15.44 -11.14 -1.43
N SER A 70 -16.61 -10.60 -1.10
CA SER A 70 -17.37 -9.78 -2.05
C SER A 70 -16.89 -8.33 -2.03
N ARG A 71 -17.10 -7.62 -3.14
CA ARG A 71 -16.85 -6.17 -3.23
C ARG A 71 -17.52 -5.40 -2.08
N ALA A 72 -18.75 -5.78 -1.74
CA ALA A 72 -19.53 -5.11 -0.68
C ALA A 72 -18.91 -5.32 0.71
N LYS A 73 -18.43 -6.53 1.03
CA LYS A 73 -17.77 -6.81 2.32
C LYS A 73 -16.48 -6.00 2.48
N VAL A 74 -15.63 -5.99 1.44
CA VAL A 74 -14.39 -5.21 1.44
C VAL A 74 -14.68 -3.71 1.57
N PHE A 75 -15.70 -3.22 0.87
CA PHE A 75 -16.08 -1.81 0.93
C PHE A 75 -16.57 -1.40 2.33
N ARG A 76 -17.45 -2.19 2.95
CA ARG A 76 -17.96 -1.90 4.31
C ARG A 76 -16.84 -1.86 5.34
N PHE A 77 -15.96 -2.86 5.33
CA PHE A 77 -14.82 -2.87 6.24
C PHE A 77 -13.89 -1.67 6.01
N ALA A 78 -13.65 -1.29 4.76
CA ALA A 78 -12.87 -0.10 4.46
C ALA A 78 -13.50 1.18 5.03
N GLN A 79 -14.83 1.32 4.95
CA GLN A 79 -15.55 2.44 5.56
C GLN A 79 -15.44 2.45 7.09
N GLU A 80 -15.59 1.29 7.74
CA GLU A 80 -15.44 1.15 9.19
C GLU A 80 -14.05 1.58 9.66
N MET A 81 -13.01 1.28 8.88
CA MET A 81 -11.63 1.68 9.16
C MET A 81 -11.27 3.09 8.69
N GLY A 82 -12.17 3.80 8.00
CA GLY A 82 -11.87 5.11 7.41
C GLY A 82 -10.78 5.07 6.34
N ARG A 83 -10.70 3.96 5.59
CA ARG A 83 -9.67 3.73 4.55
C ARG A 83 -10.29 3.55 3.17
N HIS A 84 -9.49 3.79 2.13
CA HIS A 84 -9.90 3.48 0.76
C HIS A 84 -9.97 1.95 0.56
N PRO A 85 -11.01 1.39 -0.09
CA PRO A 85 -11.17 -0.07 -0.24
C PRO A 85 -10.02 -0.75 -1.00
N GLY A 86 -9.34 -0.01 -1.87
CA GLY A 86 -8.12 -0.47 -2.53
C GLY A 86 -7.01 -0.85 -1.56
N ILE A 87 -6.84 -0.13 -0.44
CA ILE A 87 -5.84 -0.43 0.59
C ILE A 87 -6.13 -1.79 1.23
N ILE A 88 -7.40 -2.03 1.60
CA ILE A 88 -7.85 -3.31 2.15
C ILE A 88 -7.61 -4.45 1.16
N LEU A 89 -7.98 -4.25 -0.11
CA LEU A 89 -7.76 -5.25 -1.16
C LEU A 89 -6.27 -5.52 -1.38
N GLY A 90 -5.42 -4.48 -1.38
CA GLY A 90 -3.98 -4.62 -1.50
C GLY A 90 -3.42 -5.54 -0.43
N ARG A 91 -3.83 -5.37 0.83
CA ARG A 91 -3.42 -6.25 1.92
C ARG A 91 -3.94 -7.68 1.75
N LEU A 92 -5.21 -7.87 1.39
CA LEU A 92 -5.78 -9.20 1.13
C LEU A 92 -5.04 -9.95 0.01
N GLN A 93 -4.59 -9.24 -1.02
CA GLN A 93 -3.83 -9.81 -2.13
C GLN A 93 -2.38 -10.11 -1.76
N HIS A 94 -1.75 -9.22 -0.99
CA HIS A 94 -0.41 -9.44 -0.45
C HIS A 94 -0.36 -10.69 0.42
N ASP A 95 -1.34 -10.87 1.32
CA ASP A 95 -1.42 -12.01 2.23
C ASP A 95 -1.92 -13.31 1.54
N GLY A 96 -2.18 -13.27 0.22
CA GLY A 96 -2.63 -14.44 -0.56
C GLY A 96 -4.07 -14.90 -0.27
N VAL A 97 -4.82 -14.15 0.53
CA VAL A 97 -6.22 -14.44 0.90
C VAL A 97 -7.17 -14.19 -0.28
N VAL A 98 -6.83 -13.24 -1.15
CA VAL A 98 -7.56 -12.94 -2.39
C VAL A 98 -6.57 -12.95 -3.56
N SER A 99 -6.89 -13.65 -4.65
CA SER A 99 -6.06 -13.64 -5.85
C SER A 99 -5.96 -12.24 -6.48
N TYR A 100 -4.78 -11.88 -7.01
CA TYR A 100 -4.52 -10.61 -7.72
C TYR A 100 -5.42 -10.36 -8.95
N GLY A 101 -6.08 -11.39 -9.48
CA GLY A 101 -7.08 -11.27 -10.54
C GLY A 101 -8.44 -10.74 -10.09
N ASN A 102 -8.75 -10.84 -8.79
CA ASN A 102 -10.07 -10.55 -8.24
C ASN A 102 -10.19 -9.11 -7.75
N LEU A 103 -11.42 -8.57 -7.81
CA LEU A 103 -11.80 -7.27 -7.24
C LEU A 103 -10.98 -6.05 -7.71
N ARG A 104 -10.24 -6.16 -8.83
CA ARG A 104 -9.34 -5.13 -9.37
C ARG A 104 -9.97 -3.73 -9.49
N ALA A 105 -11.29 -3.65 -9.68
CA ALA A 105 -12.03 -2.39 -9.71
C ALA A 105 -11.97 -1.57 -8.40
N LEU A 106 -11.49 -2.15 -7.29
CA LEU A 106 -11.24 -1.44 -6.03
C LEU A 106 -9.85 -0.79 -5.98
N LEU A 107 -8.92 -1.20 -6.84
CA LEU A 107 -7.57 -0.65 -6.93
C LEU A 107 -7.59 0.65 -7.74
N GLY A 108 -7.94 1.75 -7.07
CA GLY A 108 -7.98 3.09 -7.68
C GLY A 108 -6.59 3.56 -8.12
N LYS A 109 -6.54 4.32 -9.22
CA LYS A 109 -5.32 4.99 -9.70
C LYS A 109 -5.01 6.22 -8.85
N VAL A 110 -3.73 6.54 -8.70
CA VAL A 110 -3.27 7.72 -7.94
C VAL A 110 -2.76 8.83 -8.85
N LYS A 111 -2.25 8.49 -10.04
CA LYS A 111 -1.67 9.45 -10.97
C LYS A 111 -2.55 10.68 -11.23
N PRO A 112 -3.88 10.57 -11.48
CA PRO A 112 -4.73 11.75 -11.71
C PRO A 112 -4.76 12.74 -10.55
N TYR A 113 -4.46 12.32 -9.32
CA TYR A 113 -4.43 13.19 -8.14
C TYR A 113 -3.04 13.77 -7.87
N LEU A 114 -1.99 13.13 -8.40
CA LEU A 114 -0.60 13.54 -8.23
C LEU A 114 -0.09 14.40 -9.39
N GLU A 115 -0.76 14.39 -10.55
CA GLU A 115 -0.34 15.13 -11.74
C GLU A 115 -0.06 16.62 -11.48
N ILE A 116 -0.81 17.27 -10.59
CA ILE A 116 -0.61 18.68 -10.24
C ILE A 116 0.55 18.93 -9.27
N TRP A 117 1.10 17.87 -8.67
CA TRP A 117 2.17 17.89 -7.66
C TRP A 117 3.49 17.31 -8.18
N ILE A 118 3.46 16.63 -9.31
CA ILE A 118 4.66 16.16 -9.98
C ILE A 118 5.25 17.36 -10.70
N ASP A 119 6.47 17.76 -10.33
CA ASP A 119 7.27 18.69 -11.12
C ASP A 119 7.45 18.06 -12.51
N ASP A 120 6.69 18.55 -13.48
CA ASP A 120 6.97 18.34 -14.90
C ASP A 120 8.07 19.34 -15.27
N PRO A 121 9.31 18.89 -15.55
CA PRO A 121 10.39 19.79 -15.95
C PRO A 121 10.10 20.52 -17.28
N GLY A 122 8.93 20.31 -17.87
CA GLY A 122 8.55 20.84 -19.18
C GLY A 122 9.26 20.06 -20.28
N PRO A 123 8.90 20.28 -21.56
CA PRO A 123 9.60 19.67 -22.66
C PRO A 123 11.07 20.09 -22.59
N ASN A 124 11.98 19.11 -22.56
CA ASN A 124 13.42 19.32 -22.72
C ASN A 124 13.65 20.20 -23.96
N VAL A 125 13.86 21.50 -23.76
CA VAL A 125 14.33 22.40 -24.81
C VAL A 125 15.78 22.02 -25.02
N ARG A 126 16.02 21.12 -25.96
CA ARG A 126 17.36 20.84 -26.48
C ARG A 126 17.90 22.16 -27.03
N GLN A 127 18.93 22.71 -26.37
CA GLN A 127 19.77 23.78 -26.92
C GLN A 127 20.60 23.24 -28.09
#